data_AF-A0ABD3L8A3-F1
#
_entry.id   AF-A0ABD3L8A3-F1
#
_cell.length_a   1.000
_cell.length_b   1.000
_cell.length_c   1.000
_cell.angle_alpha   90.00
_cell.angle_beta   90.00
_cell.angle_gamma   90.00
#
_symmetry.space_group_name_H-M   'P 1'
#
loop_
_entity.id
_entity.type
_entity.pdbx_description
1 polymer ?
#
loop_
_entity_poly.entity_id
_entity_poly.type
_entity_poly.pdbx_seq_one_letter_code
_entity_poly.pdbx_strand_id
1 'polypeptide(L)'
;MAPEGGTPVRSYPNSGNNIRDNPSRLSMETLQRTVSDITSELSKEAIREADGEARLLPPIYELEDAKCECCGMSEECTPEYARRVREKFSGKMVCGLCAEAVRVEMERNGGKGWEEALDAHMSACMRFNRIERAYPVLYQAEAMRAILKKSSSSSGGSRAKSISPRDKGGQKKAAIARSSSCIPAITRETNYDGTTVS
;
A
#
# COMPACT_ATOMS: atom_id res chain seq x y z
N MET A 1 -20.47 23.15 57.59
CA MET A 1 -21.83 22.97 57.03
C MET A 1 -21.76 23.34 55.55
N ALA A 2 -21.96 22.37 54.65
CA ALA A 2 -22.34 22.63 53.26
C ALA A 2 -23.82 23.06 53.20
N PRO A 3 -24.30 23.60 52.07
CA PRO A 3 -24.92 22.67 51.14
C PRO A 3 -24.55 22.89 49.66
N GLU A 4 -24.62 21.77 48.97
CA GLU A 4 -24.53 21.51 47.53
C GLU A 4 -25.71 22.12 46.75
N GLY A 5 -25.51 22.37 45.45
CA GLY A 5 -26.57 22.56 44.45
C GLY A 5 -26.00 23.21 43.18
N GLY A 6 -26.04 22.66 41.99
CA GLY A 6 -26.70 21.48 41.42
C GLY A 6 -26.78 21.78 39.92
N THR A 7 -26.04 21.06 39.08
CA THR A 7 -26.04 21.26 37.63
C THR A 7 -27.30 20.64 37.01
N PRO A 8 -27.92 21.26 35.98
CA PRO A 8 -29.15 20.72 35.40
C PRO A 8 -28.82 19.51 34.52
N VAL A 9 -29.22 18.33 35.00
CA VAL A 9 -29.27 17.08 34.26
C VAL A 9 -30.38 17.19 33.21
N ARG A 10 -30.01 17.16 31.92
CA ARG A 10 -30.95 16.93 30.83
C ARG A 10 -31.25 15.43 30.75
N SER A 11 -32.40 15.04 31.26
CA SER A 11 -32.92 13.68 31.19
C SER A 11 -33.32 13.32 29.75
N TYR A 12 -32.73 12.26 29.21
CA TYR A 12 -33.26 11.53 28.06
C TYR A 12 -33.87 10.22 28.56
N PRO A 13 -35.02 9.77 28.03
CA PRO A 13 -35.66 8.57 28.52
C PRO A 13 -34.84 7.33 28.20
N ASN A 14 -34.64 6.53 29.25
CA ASN A 14 -34.20 5.14 29.22
C ASN A 14 -35.18 4.30 28.41
N SER A 15 -34.74 3.74 27.29
CA SER A 15 -35.40 2.59 26.66
C SER A 15 -34.36 1.49 26.57
N GLY A 16 -34.53 0.48 27.41
CA GLY A 16 -33.71 -0.71 27.42
C GLY A 16 -33.76 -1.42 26.06
N ASN A 17 -32.62 -1.98 25.67
CA ASN A 17 -32.45 -3.42 25.58
C ASN A 17 -30.99 -3.74 25.31
N ASN A 18 -30.40 -4.52 26.21
CA ASN A 18 -29.13 -5.19 25.97
C ASN A 18 -29.36 -6.28 24.92
N ILE A 19 -29.04 -5.99 23.66
CA ILE A 19 -28.75 -7.03 22.68
C ILE A 19 -27.27 -6.89 22.37
N ARG A 20 -26.47 -7.61 23.16
CA ARG A 20 -25.13 -7.98 22.72
C ARG A 20 -25.36 -8.97 21.58
N ASP A 21 -25.28 -8.50 20.34
CA ASP A 21 -25.15 -9.37 19.18
C ASP A 21 -23.79 -10.06 19.28
N ASN A 22 -23.76 -11.08 20.13
CA ASN A 22 -22.71 -12.08 20.15
C ASN A 22 -22.88 -12.85 18.84
N PRO A 23 -21.89 -12.87 17.93
CA PRO A 23 -22.01 -13.67 16.73
C PRO A 23 -22.22 -15.11 17.18
N SER A 24 -23.39 -15.66 16.83
CA SER A 24 -23.78 -17.03 17.11
C SER A 24 -22.60 -17.93 16.74
N ARG A 25 -21.96 -18.55 17.74
CA ARG A 25 -20.99 -19.62 17.49
C ARG A 25 -21.74 -20.69 16.71
N LEU A 26 -21.54 -20.74 15.41
CA LEU A 26 -21.98 -21.85 14.58
C LEU A 26 -21.32 -23.09 15.19
N SER A 27 -22.15 -23.96 15.78
CA SER A 27 -21.70 -25.27 16.26
C SER A 27 -21.06 -25.98 15.06
N MET A 28 -19.81 -26.38 15.24
CA MET A 28 -19.04 -27.10 14.23
C MET A 28 -19.44 -28.58 14.18
N GLU A 29 -20.37 -29.05 15.03
CA GLU A 29 -20.78 -30.47 15.07
C GLU A 29 -21.40 -30.96 13.75
N THR A 30 -21.96 -30.08 12.93
CA THR A 30 -22.58 -30.44 11.64
C THR A 30 -21.71 -30.19 10.41
N LEU A 31 -20.50 -29.63 10.58
CA LEU A 31 -19.55 -29.49 9.48
C LEU A 31 -18.78 -30.81 9.30
N GLN A 32 -19.38 -31.72 8.55
CA GLN A 32 -18.63 -32.83 7.98
C GLN A 32 -17.60 -32.25 7.02
N ARG A 33 -16.31 -32.30 7.38
CA ARG A 33 -15.25 -32.06 6.41
C ARG A 33 -15.41 -33.11 5.31
N THR A 34 -15.60 -32.68 4.08
CA THR A 34 -15.44 -33.57 2.94
C THR A 34 -13.98 -34.04 2.96
N VAL A 35 -13.78 -35.30 3.37
CA VAL A 35 -12.47 -35.93 3.28
C VAL A 35 -12.30 -36.25 1.80
N SER A 36 -11.36 -35.60 1.13
CA SER A 36 -11.00 -35.99 -0.22
C SER A 36 -10.22 -37.30 -0.15
N ASP A 37 -10.74 -38.35 -0.79
CA ASP A 37 -10.12 -39.68 -0.82
C ASP A 37 -8.73 -39.69 -1.50
N ILE A 38 -8.37 -38.59 -2.17
CA ILE A 38 -7.10 -38.37 -2.87
C ILE A 38 -5.90 -38.57 -1.94
N THR A 39 -6.00 -38.22 -0.65
CA THR A 39 -4.90 -38.37 0.32
C THR A 39 -4.67 -39.83 0.71
N SER A 40 -5.68 -40.70 0.61
CA SER A 40 -5.56 -42.11 1.00
C SER A 40 -5.14 -43.04 -0.15
N GLU A 41 -5.52 -42.70 -1.39
CA GLU A 41 -5.13 -43.46 -2.60
C GLU A 41 -3.64 -43.26 -2.93
N LEU A 42 -3.06 -42.09 -2.63
CA LEU A 42 -1.61 -41.85 -2.78
C LEU A 42 -0.74 -42.74 -1.87
N SER A 43 -1.30 -43.26 -0.78
CA SER A 43 -0.60 -44.15 0.16
C SER A 43 -0.77 -45.64 -0.21
N LYS A 44 -1.65 -45.97 -1.16
CA LYS A 44 -2.04 -47.35 -1.49
C LYS A 44 -1.89 -47.72 -2.96
N GLU A 45 -1.72 -46.78 -3.88
CA GLU A 45 -1.35 -47.07 -5.28
C GLU A 45 0.15 -47.39 -5.41
N ALA A 46 0.60 -48.40 -4.66
CA ALA A 46 1.64 -49.30 -5.14
C ALA A 46 1.00 -50.13 -6.26
N ILE A 47 1.26 -49.71 -7.50
CA ILE A 47 0.80 -50.33 -8.74
C ILE A 47 0.93 -51.85 -8.65
N ARG A 48 -0.22 -52.54 -8.60
CA ARG A 48 -0.30 -53.96 -8.93
C ARG A 48 -0.36 -54.04 -10.45
N GLU A 49 0.73 -54.41 -11.12
CA GLU A 49 0.69 -55.13 -12.40
C GLU A 49 2.03 -55.83 -12.69
N ALA A 50 1.95 -56.91 -13.46
CA ALA A 50 2.95 -57.94 -13.65
C ALA A 50 4.05 -57.61 -14.69
N ASP A 51 5.05 -56.82 -14.31
CA ASP A 51 6.43 -56.86 -14.82
C ASP A 51 7.30 -56.02 -13.88
N GLY A 52 8.38 -56.58 -13.39
CA GLY A 52 9.10 -56.18 -12.17
C GLY A 52 9.92 -54.90 -12.25
N GLU A 53 9.39 -53.81 -12.82
CA GLU A 53 10.03 -52.50 -12.79
C GLU A 53 9.09 -51.47 -12.14
N ALA A 54 9.32 -51.22 -10.85
CA ALA A 54 8.62 -50.21 -10.08
C ALA A 54 8.98 -48.82 -10.62
N ARG A 55 8.17 -48.28 -11.55
CA ARG A 55 8.23 -46.87 -11.90
C ARG A 55 7.75 -46.07 -10.70
N LEU A 56 8.72 -45.64 -9.89
CA LEU A 56 8.56 -44.62 -8.86
C LEU A 56 7.68 -43.49 -9.44
N LEU A 57 6.58 -43.19 -8.76
CA LEU A 57 5.83 -41.97 -9.01
C LEU A 57 6.81 -40.80 -9.07
N PRO A 58 6.57 -39.78 -9.93
CA PRO A 58 7.41 -38.59 -9.95
C PRO A 58 7.61 -38.12 -8.50
N PRO A 59 8.85 -37.89 -8.05
CA PRO A 59 9.10 -37.46 -6.69
C PRO A 59 8.17 -36.29 -6.38
N ILE A 60 7.42 -36.38 -5.28
CA ILE A 60 6.76 -35.23 -4.69
C ILE A 60 7.90 -34.21 -4.56
N TYR A 61 7.84 -33.11 -5.31
CA TYR A 61 8.91 -32.12 -5.29
C TYR A 61 9.05 -31.70 -3.84
N GLU A 62 10.18 -32.02 -3.21
CA GLU A 62 10.44 -31.59 -1.85
C GLU A 62 10.51 -30.07 -1.90
N LEU A 63 9.53 -29.41 -1.29
CA LEU A 63 9.47 -27.96 -1.19
C LEU A 63 9.93 -27.55 0.20
N GLU A 64 10.74 -26.51 0.26
CA GLU A 64 11.22 -25.90 1.50
C GLU A 64 10.77 -24.44 1.58
N ASP A 65 10.44 -23.99 2.80
CA ASP A 65 10.17 -22.59 3.08
C ASP A 65 11.48 -21.82 3.20
N ALA A 66 11.84 -21.08 2.15
CA ALA A 66 13.03 -20.26 2.14
C ALA A 66 12.71 -18.81 2.45
N LYS A 67 13.42 -18.24 3.42
CA LYS A 67 13.27 -16.82 3.80
C LYS A 67 14.12 -15.93 2.91
N CYS A 68 13.51 -14.91 2.29
CA CYS A 68 14.23 -13.90 1.54
C CYS A 68 15.01 -12.96 2.46
N GLU A 69 16.28 -12.70 2.13
CA GLU A 69 17.16 -11.80 2.88
C GLU A 69 16.91 -10.31 2.59
N CYS A 70 16.27 -9.97 1.46
CA CYS A 70 15.90 -8.59 1.13
C CYS A 70 14.67 -8.13 1.93
N CYS A 71 13.58 -8.92 1.87
CA CYS A 71 12.28 -8.52 2.37
C CYS A 71 11.79 -9.33 3.58
N GLY A 72 12.50 -10.39 3.97
CA GLY A 72 12.16 -11.21 5.13
C GLY A 72 10.90 -12.08 4.98
N MET A 73 10.23 -12.06 3.82
CA MET A 73 9.10 -12.94 3.53
C MET A 73 9.61 -14.34 3.17
N SER A 74 8.85 -15.36 3.56
CA SER A 74 9.10 -16.75 3.17
C SER A 74 8.44 -17.06 1.83
N GLU A 75 9.12 -17.83 1.00
CA GLU A 75 8.63 -18.38 -0.26
C GLU A 75 8.89 -19.88 -0.28
N GLU A 76 7.89 -20.65 -0.66
CA GLU A 76 7.99 -22.09 -0.85
C GLU A 76 8.70 -22.36 -2.17
N CYS A 77 9.85 -23.04 -2.14
CA CYS A 77 10.63 -23.32 -3.33
C CYS A 77 11.36 -24.66 -3.27
N THR A 78 11.81 -25.15 -4.42
CA THR A 78 12.58 -26.39 -4.49
C THR A 78 14.03 -26.14 -4.05
N PRO A 79 14.71 -27.11 -3.42
CA PRO A 79 16.12 -27.00 -3.05
C PRO A 79 17.03 -26.63 -4.23
N GLU A 80 16.72 -27.14 -5.43
CA GLU A 80 17.47 -26.81 -6.64
C GLU A 80 17.29 -25.34 -7.05
N TYR A 81 16.07 -24.81 -6.90
CA TYR A 81 15.82 -23.38 -7.11
C TYR A 81 16.59 -22.54 -6.09
N ALA A 82 16.50 -22.89 -4.80
CA ALA A 82 17.21 -22.18 -3.74
C ALA A 82 18.73 -22.15 -4.00
N ARG A 83 19.32 -23.27 -4.42
CA ARG A 83 20.75 -23.33 -4.77
C ARG A 83 21.09 -22.38 -5.93
N ARG A 84 20.33 -22.42 -7.03
CA ARG A 84 20.55 -21.52 -8.19
C ARG A 84 20.43 -20.05 -7.82
N VAL A 85 19.48 -19.72 -6.95
CA VAL A 85 19.30 -18.35 -6.44
C VAL A 85 20.56 -17.94 -5.66
N ARG A 86 21.01 -18.75 -4.71
CA ARG A 86 22.23 -18.43 -3.93
C ARG A 86 23.46 -18.27 -4.82
N GLU A 87 23.65 -19.13 -5.82
CA GLU A 87 24.74 -19.00 -6.80
C GLU A 87 24.68 -17.66 -7.56
N LYS A 88 23.48 -17.20 -7.92
CA LYS A 88 23.28 -15.95 -8.65
C LYS A 88 23.41 -14.70 -7.77
N PHE A 89 22.98 -14.77 -6.51
CA PHE A 89 22.86 -13.60 -5.62
C PHE A 89 23.90 -13.58 -4.49
N SER A 90 25.16 -13.91 -4.81
CA SER A 90 26.28 -13.86 -3.86
C SER A 90 26.04 -14.66 -2.57
N GLY A 91 25.45 -15.84 -2.69
CA GLY A 91 25.11 -16.74 -1.58
C GLY A 91 23.76 -16.45 -0.91
N LYS A 92 23.07 -15.38 -1.30
CA LYS A 92 21.85 -14.92 -0.61
C LYS A 92 20.58 -15.54 -1.17
N MET A 93 19.61 -15.80 -0.31
CA MET A 93 18.25 -16.16 -0.74
C MET A 93 17.44 -14.91 -1.05
N VAL A 94 16.98 -14.84 -2.30
CA VAL A 94 16.18 -13.72 -2.83
C VAL A 94 14.90 -14.30 -3.42
N CYS A 95 13.74 -13.81 -2.98
CA CYS A 95 12.45 -14.25 -3.53
C CYS A 95 12.26 -13.76 -4.96
N GLY A 96 11.35 -14.38 -5.72
CA GLY A 96 11.11 -14.04 -7.12
C GLY A 96 10.86 -12.56 -7.38
N LEU A 97 10.13 -11.87 -6.49
CA LEU A 97 9.84 -10.44 -6.62
C LEU A 97 11.07 -9.55 -6.41
N CYS A 98 11.91 -9.87 -5.42
CA CYS A 98 13.14 -9.14 -5.16
C CYS A 98 14.18 -9.42 -6.26
N ALA A 99 14.19 -10.62 -6.84
CA ALA A 99 15.08 -10.96 -7.94
C ALA A 99 14.79 -10.10 -9.18
N GLU A 100 13.51 -9.91 -9.52
CA GLU A 100 13.10 -8.99 -10.59
C GLU A 100 13.43 -7.53 -10.27
N ALA A 101 13.24 -7.11 -9.02
CA ALA A 101 13.60 -5.75 -8.60
C ALA A 101 15.11 -5.48 -8.74
N VAL A 102 15.96 -6.43 -8.36
CA VAL A 102 17.42 -6.33 -8.54
C VAL A 102 17.80 -6.25 -10.01
N ARG A 103 17.14 -7.03 -10.88
CA ARG A 103 17.35 -6.94 -12.34
C ARG A 103 17.01 -5.53 -12.86
N VAL A 104 15.91 -4.96 -12.43
CA VAL A 104 15.50 -3.59 -12.81
C VAL A 104 16.51 -2.54 -12.30
N GLU A 105 17.01 -2.66 -11.06
CA GLU A 105 18.05 -1.76 -10.54
C GLU A 105 19.36 -1.88 -11.32
N MET A 106 19.75 -3.11 -11.73
CA MET A 106 20.93 -3.33 -12.56
C MET A 106 20.79 -2.64 -13.93
N GLU A 107 19.62 -2.75 -14.56
CA GLU A 107 19.32 -2.06 -15.83
C GLU A 107 19.39 -0.54 -15.66
N ARG A 108 18.89 -0.01 -14.53
CA ARG A 108 18.94 1.43 -14.20
C ARG A 108 20.37 1.95 -14.04
N ASN A 109 21.28 1.13 -13.52
CA ASN A 109 22.69 1.46 -13.31
C ASN A 109 23.55 1.24 -14.57
N GLY A 110 22.94 1.12 -15.75
CA GLY A 110 23.65 0.93 -17.01
C GLY A 110 24.32 -0.44 -17.12
N GLY A 111 23.79 -1.46 -16.42
CA GLY A 111 24.28 -2.83 -16.45
C GLY A 111 25.59 -3.05 -15.68
N LYS A 112 26.09 -2.06 -14.93
CA LYS A 112 27.33 -2.18 -14.16
C LYS A 112 27.00 -2.63 -12.74
N GLY A 113 27.60 -3.75 -12.33
CA GLY A 113 27.60 -4.23 -10.95
C GLY A 113 26.31 -4.88 -10.48
N TRP A 114 26.10 -6.17 -10.78
CA TRP A 114 25.01 -6.97 -10.20
C TRP A 114 25.00 -6.91 -8.67
N GLU A 115 26.18 -6.96 -8.05
CA GLU A 115 26.34 -6.87 -6.59
C GLU A 115 25.94 -5.48 -6.05
N GLU A 116 26.25 -4.40 -6.77
CA GLU A 116 25.83 -3.04 -6.40
C GLU A 116 24.31 -2.89 -6.50
N ALA A 117 23.69 -3.42 -7.56
CA ALA A 117 22.24 -3.44 -7.70
C ALA A 117 21.57 -4.26 -6.58
N LEU A 118 22.16 -5.39 -6.20
CA LEU A 118 21.69 -6.21 -5.09
C LEU A 118 21.76 -5.45 -3.76
N ASP A 119 22.89 -4.80 -3.45
CA ASP A 119 23.07 -4.05 -2.20
C ASP A 119 22.14 -2.82 -2.14
N ALA A 120 22.00 -2.10 -3.24
CA ALA A 120 21.05 -0.99 -3.35
C ALA A 120 19.60 -1.45 -3.11
N HIS A 121 19.19 -2.57 -3.71
CA HIS A 121 17.87 -3.13 -3.46
C HIS A 121 17.70 -3.60 -2.02
N MET A 122 18.66 -4.33 -1.46
CA MET A 122 18.60 -4.83 -0.09
C MET A 122 18.46 -3.69 0.92
N SER A 123 19.29 -2.65 0.81
CA SER A 123 19.23 -1.49 1.70
C SER A 123 17.88 -0.77 1.61
N ALA A 124 17.35 -0.58 0.40
CA ALA A 124 16.03 0.03 0.18
C ALA A 124 14.89 -0.84 0.71
N CYS A 125 14.92 -2.15 0.44
CA CYS A 125 13.89 -3.11 0.83
C CYS A 125 13.84 -3.31 2.35
N MET A 126 15.00 -3.45 3.00
CA MET A 126 15.08 -3.54 4.46
C MET A 126 14.57 -2.26 5.14
N ARG A 127 14.93 -1.09 4.61
CA ARG A 127 14.43 0.19 5.11
C ARG A 127 12.91 0.28 4.97
N PHE A 128 12.38 -0.08 3.80
CA PHE A 128 10.95 -0.11 3.52
C PHE A 128 10.22 -1.00 4.53
N ASN A 129 10.69 -2.22 4.76
CA ASN A 129 10.04 -3.14 5.69
C ASN A 129 10.13 -2.69 7.14
N ARG A 130 11.27 -2.12 7.55
CA ARG A 130 11.46 -1.65 8.94
C ARG A 130 10.58 -0.44 9.27
N ILE A 131 10.37 0.46 8.30
CA ILE A 131 9.71 1.75 8.55
C ILE A 131 8.35 1.79 7.88
N GLU A 132 8.31 1.70 6.56
CA GLU A 132 7.11 1.95 5.75
C GLU A 132 6.06 0.86 5.95
N ARG A 133 6.48 -0.41 5.99
CA ARG A 133 5.57 -1.54 6.19
C ARG A 133 5.15 -1.72 7.65
N ALA A 134 6.07 -1.51 8.59
CA ALA A 134 5.78 -1.66 10.02
C ALA A 134 5.01 -0.46 10.62
N TYR A 135 5.27 0.76 10.12
CA TYR A 135 4.71 2.00 10.65
C TYR A 135 4.18 2.92 9.53
N PRO A 136 3.17 2.47 8.75
CA PRO A 136 2.68 3.20 7.58
C PRO A 136 2.20 4.63 7.91
N VAL A 137 1.57 4.83 9.07
CA VAL A 137 1.08 6.15 9.52
C VAL A 137 2.24 7.10 9.85
N LEU A 138 3.31 6.61 10.49
CA LEU A 138 4.47 7.44 10.80
C LEU A 138 5.20 7.87 9.52
N TYR A 139 5.35 6.95 8.57
CA TYR A 139 5.93 7.25 7.27
C TYR A 139 5.10 8.30 6.51
N GLN A 140 3.77 8.17 6.50
CA GLN A 140 2.89 9.17 5.91
C GLN A 140 3.04 10.54 6.59
N ALA A 141 3.07 10.58 7.92
CA ALA A 141 3.26 11.82 8.67
C ALA A 141 4.64 12.47 8.38
N GLU A 142 5.68 11.66 8.22
CA GLU A 142 7.02 12.12 7.85
C GLU A 142 7.06 12.68 6.42
N ALA A 143 6.39 12.01 5.47
CA ALA A 143 6.24 12.51 4.11
C ALA A 143 5.50 13.86 4.08
N MET A 144 4.40 13.98 4.82
CA MET A 144 3.67 15.26 4.97
C MET A 144 4.56 16.35 5.58
N ARG A 145 5.34 16.00 6.61
CA ARG A 145 6.31 16.91 7.25
C ARG A 145 7.38 17.37 6.26
N ALA A 146 7.91 16.47 5.42
CA ALA A 146 8.92 16.80 4.41
C ALA A 146 8.37 17.76 3.35
N ILE A 147 7.11 17.57 2.91
CA ILE A 147 6.43 18.46 1.97
C ILE A 147 6.27 19.87 2.55
N LEU A 148 5.77 19.97 3.79
CA LEU A 148 5.58 21.25 4.48
C LEU A 148 6.91 21.95 4.77
N LYS A 149 7.95 21.20 5.17
CA LYS A 149 9.30 21.75 5.34
C LYS A 149 9.85 22.29 4.02
N LYS A 150 9.75 21.52 2.93
CA LYS A 150 10.27 21.92 1.62
C LYS A 150 9.55 23.14 1.07
N SER A 151 8.24 23.26 1.27
CA SER A 151 7.47 24.46 0.89
C SER A 151 7.81 25.68 1.75
N SER A 152 8.13 25.48 3.03
CA SER A 152 8.58 26.57 3.92
C SER A 152 10.03 27.02 3.68
N SER A 153 10.89 26.14 3.15
CA SER A 153 12.27 26.49 2.79
C SER A 153 12.38 27.10 1.39
N SER A 154 11.49 26.73 0.46
CA SER A 154 11.41 27.35 -0.86
C SER A 154 10.69 28.71 -0.84
N SER A 155 9.99 29.06 0.25
CA SER A 155 9.42 30.39 0.47
C SER A 155 10.43 31.44 0.95
N GLY A 156 11.68 31.05 1.25
CA GLY A 156 12.79 31.97 1.58
C GLY A 156 13.56 32.52 0.38
N GLY A 157 13.35 31.98 -0.82
CA GLY A 157 14.18 32.27 -2.01
C GLY A 157 13.44 32.80 -3.23
N SER A 158 12.15 33.07 -3.12
CA SER A 158 11.40 33.79 -4.14
C SER A 158 10.17 34.37 -3.47
N ARG A 159 10.17 35.69 -3.27
CA ARG A 159 8.93 36.47 -3.27
C ARG A 159 8.19 36.06 -4.54
N ALA A 160 7.28 35.09 -4.45
CA ALA A 160 6.18 35.01 -5.37
C ALA A 160 5.62 36.43 -5.37
N LYS A 161 5.82 37.17 -6.46
CA LYS A 161 5.14 38.43 -6.66
C LYS A 161 3.68 38.07 -6.50
N SER A 162 3.12 38.39 -5.33
CA SER A 162 1.69 38.45 -5.15
C SER A 162 1.22 39.26 -6.34
N ILE A 163 0.47 38.63 -7.24
CA ILE A 163 -0.16 39.29 -8.36
C ILE A 163 -1.32 40.08 -7.74
N SER A 164 -0.98 41.06 -6.91
CA SER A 164 -1.91 42.09 -6.49
C SER A 164 -2.18 42.86 -7.77
N PRO A 165 -3.42 42.87 -8.30
CA PRO A 165 -3.73 43.57 -9.54
C PRO A 165 -3.57 45.06 -9.28
N ARG A 166 -2.37 45.58 -9.54
CA ARG A 166 -2.15 47.01 -9.62
C ARG A 166 -2.41 47.38 -11.07
N ASP A 167 -3.59 47.97 -11.25
CA ASP A 167 -4.07 48.60 -12.46
C ASP A 167 -2.96 49.42 -13.14
N LYS A 168 -2.35 48.86 -14.18
CA LYS A 168 -1.60 49.58 -15.19
C LYS A 168 -1.84 48.89 -16.53
N GLY A 169 -2.53 49.62 -17.40
CA GLY A 169 -3.01 49.18 -18.69
C GLY A 169 -1.94 48.52 -19.57
N GLY A 170 -2.37 47.46 -20.25
CA GLY A 170 -1.60 46.75 -21.26
C GLY A 170 -2.41 45.56 -21.75
N GLN A 171 -2.76 45.56 -23.03
CA GLN A 171 -3.80 44.73 -23.64
C GLN A 171 -3.43 43.24 -23.75
N LYS A 172 -4.44 42.37 -23.50
CA LYS A 172 -4.89 41.19 -24.30
C LYS A 172 -3.83 40.14 -24.71
N LYS A 173 -3.94 38.82 -24.54
CA LYS A 173 -4.98 37.85 -24.17
C LYS A 173 -4.24 36.50 -24.00
N ALA A 174 -4.35 35.85 -22.86
CA ALA A 174 -4.21 34.39 -22.74
C ALA A 174 -5.22 33.92 -21.71
N ALA A 175 -6.50 33.95 -22.11
CA ALA A 175 -7.58 33.40 -21.31
C ALA A 175 -7.51 31.87 -21.46
N ILE A 176 -7.06 31.18 -20.41
CA ILE A 176 -7.28 29.74 -20.29
C ILE A 176 -8.80 29.55 -20.35
N ALA A 177 -9.29 28.94 -21.42
CA ALA A 177 -10.69 28.60 -21.58
C ALA A 177 -11.09 27.68 -20.42
N ARG A 178 -12.01 28.14 -19.58
CA ARG A 178 -12.57 27.34 -18.50
C ARG A 178 -13.62 26.40 -19.08
N SER A 179 -13.59 25.15 -18.64
CA SER A 179 -14.64 24.16 -18.90
C SER A 179 -16.00 24.73 -18.51
N SER A 180 -17.03 24.47 -19.31
CA SER A 180 -18.41 25.00 -19.19
C SER A 180 -19.15 24.59 -17.90
N SER A 181 -18.50 23.93 -16.95
CA SER A 181 -19.12 23.42 -15.71
C SER A 181 -19.08 24.40 -14.53
N CYS A 182 -18.42 25.55 -14.66
CA CYS A 182 -18.26 26.50 -13.55
C CYS A 182 -19.13 27.76 -13.76
N ILE A 183 -20.17 27.90 -12.94
CA ILE A 183 -20.98 29.12 -12.82
C ILE A 183 -20.23 30.07 -11.88
N PRO A 184 -19.73 31.23 -12.34
CA PRO A 184 -19.08 32.19 -11.45
C PRO A 184 -20.14 32.92 -10.61
N ALA A 185 -20.13 32.67 -9.31
CA ALA A 185 -20.99 33.35 -8.34
C ALA A 185 -20.41 34.73 -7.97
N ILE A 186 -20.41 35.69 -8.90
CA ILE A 186 -20.31 37.12 -8.55
C ILE A 186 -21.10 37.98 -9.55
N THR A 187 -22.40 38.12 -9.33
CA THR A 187 -23.16 39.26 -9.88
C THR A 187 -22.83 40.48 -9.03
N ARG A 188 -22.04 41.43 -9.53
CA ARG A 188 -22.08 42.81 -8.99
C ARG A 188 -23.25 43.50 -9.66
N GLU A 189 -24.27 43.78 -8.86
CA GLU A 189 -25.40 44.62 -9.21
C GLU A 189 -24.87 45.99 -9.65
N THR A 190 -25.04 46.31 -10.94
CA THR A 190 -24.90 47.68 -11.43
C THR A 190 -26.21 48.39 -11.15
N ASN A 191 -26.16 49.34 -10.21
CA ASN A 191 -27.23 50.28 -9.92
C ASN A 191 -27.78 50.87 -11.22
N TYR A 192 -29.10 50.78 -11.36
CA TYR A 192 -29.88 51.53 -12.31
C TYR A 192 -29.87 52.98 -11.82
N ASP A 193 -29.21 53.88 -12.55
CA ASP A 193 -29.45 55.31 -12.39
C ASP A 193 -29.81 55.87 -13.75
N GLY A 194 -31.09 56.18 -13.90
CA GLY A 194 -31.58 56.90 -15.07
C GLY A 194 -31.15 58.35 -14.99
N THR A 195 -30.86 58.97 -16.12
CA THR A 195 -31.16 60.37 -16.40
C THR A 195 -31.11 60.60 -17.92
N THR A 196 -32.15 61.29 -18.37
CA THR A 196 -32.54 61.77 -19.69
C THR A 196 -31.62 62.83 -20.31
N VAL A 197 -31.94 63.19 -21.58
CA VAL A 197 -31.63 64.43 -22.33
C VAL A 197 -30.38 64.30 -23.23
N SER A 198 -30.40 64.59 -24.55
CA SER A 198 -31.27 65.43 -25.40
C SER A 198 -31.70 64.75 -26.69
#